data_AF-A0A6Y2XBU9-F1
#
_entry.id   AF-A0A6Y2XBU9-F1
#
_cell.length_a   1.000
_cell.length_b   1.000
_cell.length_c   1.000
_cell.angle_alpha   90.00
_cell.angle_beta   90.00
_cell.angle_gamma   90.00
#
_symmetry.space_group_name_H-M   'P 1'
#
loop_
_entity.id
_entity.type
_entity.pdbx_description
1 polymer ?
#
loop_
_entity_poly.entity_id
_entity_poly.type
_entity_poly.pdbx_seq_one_letter_code
_entity_poly.pdbx_strand_id
1 'polypeptide(L)' 'MSEKTEQPTEKKLRDGRKEGQVVKSIEITSLFQLIALYLYFHFFTEKMILILIESITFTLQL' A
#
# COMPACT_ATOMS: atom_id res chain seq x y z
N MET A 1 32.00 8.98 19.06
CA MET A 1 31.37 7.95 18.21
C MET A 1 32.34 7.67 17.08
N SER A 2 33.07 6.54 17.12
CA SER A 2 33.97 6.16 16.02
C SER A 2 33.10 5.62 14.90
N GLU A 3 32.89 6.44 13.87
CA GLU A 3 32.23 6.01 12.64
C GLU A 3 33.09 4.90 12.03
N LYS A 4 32.60 3.66 12.08
CA LYS A 4 33.31 2.51 11.52
C LYS A 4 33.26 2.65 10.00
N THR A 5 34.34 3.15 9.41
CA THR A 5 34.55 3.32 7.96
C THR A 5 34.82 2.02 7.21
N GLU A 6 34.76 0.88 7.89
CA GLU A 6 34.93 -0.44 7.29
C GLU A 6 33.63 -0.91 6.62
N GLN A 7 33.77 -1.48 5.42
CA GLN A 7 32.64 -2.06 4.72
C GLN A 7 32.02 -3.20 5.57
N PRO A 8 30.68 -3.32 5.61
CA PRO A 8 30.02 -4.35 6.38
C PRO A 8 30.43 -5.74 5.90
N THR A 9 30.88 -6.58 6.83
CA THR A 9 31.20 -7.98 6.58
C THR A 9 29.97 -8.76 6.11
N GLU A 10 30.19 -9.83 5.32
CA GLU A 10 29.11 -10.67 4.78
C GLU A 10 28.14 -11.19 5.86
N LYS A 11 28.65 -11.48 7.06
CA LYS A 11 27.83 -11.89 8.21
C LYS A 11 26.80 -10.82 8.57
N LYS A 12 27.22 -9.55 8.68
CA LYS A 12 26.32 -8.42 9.00
C LYS A 12 25.27 -8.20 7.91
N LEU A 13 25.64 -8.33 6.64
CA LEU A 13 24.70 -8.20 5.53
C LEU A 13 23.62 -9.30 5.55
N ARG A 14 24.01 -10.53 5.87
CA ARG A 14 23.07 -11.66 6.00
C ARG A 14 22.13 -11.48 7.17
N ASP A 15 22.66 -11.05 8.31
CA ASP A 15 21.88 -10.86 9.53
C ASP A 15 20.87 -9.71 9.33
N GLY A 16 21.27 -8.59 8.70
CA GLY A 16 20.35 -7.50 8.35
C GLY A 16 19.19 -7.93 7.43
N ARG A 17 19.44 -8.81 6.45
CA ARG A 17 18.36 -9.39 5.62
C ARG A 17 17.39 -10.27 6.41
N LYS A 18 17.90 -11.05 7.37
CA LYS A 18 17.08 -11.92 8.23
C LYS A 18 16.23 -11.12 9.21
N GLU A 19 16.79 -10.03 9.73
CA GLU A 19 16.11 -9.09 10.61
C GLU A 19 15.08 -8.21 9.88
N GLY A 20 14.96 -8.34 8.55
CA GLY A 20 14.03 -7.53 7.76
C GLY A 20 14.49 -6.10 7.56
N GLN A 21 15.77 -5.78 7.79
CA GLN A 21 16.35 -4.47 7.52
C GLN A 21 16.47 -4.16 6.01
N VAL A 22 15.96 -5.04 5.15
CA VAL A 22 15.93 -4.87 3.70
C VAL A 22 14.48 -4.94 3.25
N VAL A 23 13.97 -3.81 2.75
CA VAL A 23 12.63 -3.69 2.18
C VAL A 23 12.46 -4.71 1.07
N LYS A 24 11.34 -5.44 1.13
CA LYS A 24 10.99 -6.42 0.09
C LYS A 24 10.14 -5.74 -0.97
N SER A 25 10.30 -6.14 -2.23
CA SER A 25 9.51 -5.60 -3.36
C SER A 25 8.00 -5.72 -3.14
N ILE A 26 7.55 -6.76 -2.45
CA ILE A 26 6.13 -6.96 -2.11
C ILE A 26 5.59 -5.84 -1.22
N GLU A 27 6.38 -5.31 -0.29
CA GLU A 27 5.97 -4.26 0.64
C GLU A 27 5.68 -2.95 -0.10
N ILE A 28 6.49 -2.66 -1.13
CA ILE A 28 6.32 -1.49 -1.99
C ILE A 28 5.03 -1.62 -2.80
N THR A 29 4.81 -2.76 -3.45
CA THR A 29 3.59 -3.00 -4.23
C THR A 29 2.34 -2.92 -3.34
N SER A 30 2.38 -3.53 -2.16
CA SER A 30 1.26 -3.46 -1.21
C SER A 30 0.97 -2.04 -0.72
N LEU A 31 2.01 -1.22 -0.49
CA LEU A 31 1.84 0.19 -0.16
C LEU A 31 1.14 0.94 -1.29
N PHE A 32 1.58 0.75 -2.53
CA PHE A 32 0.93 1.37 -3.69
C PHE A 32 -0.51 0.90 -3.88
N GLN A 33 -0.81 -0.38 -3.65
CA GLN A 33 -2.18 -0.88 -3.69
C GLN A 33 -3.07 -0.21 -2.64
N LEU A 34 -2.56 -0.04 -1.41
CA LEU A 34 -3.31 0.62 -0.34
C LEU A 34 -3.59 2.09 -0.68
N ILE A 35 -2.58 2.80 -1.20
CA ILE A 35 -2.73 4.20 -1.63
C ILE A 35 -3.73 4.29 -2.80
N ALA A 36 -3.61 3.43 -3.80
CA ALA A 36 -4.51 3.42 -4.95
C ALA A 36 -5.96 3.15 -4.52
N LEU A 37 -6.17 2.20 -3.61
CA LEU A 37 -7.49 1.90 -3.05
C LEU A 37 -8.08 3.11 -2.30
N TYR A 38 -7.27 3.75 -1.46
CA TYR A 38 -7.68 4.94 -0.73
C TYR A 38 -8.08 6.08 -1.69
N LEU A 39 -7.25 6.38 -2.69
CA LEU A 39 -7.52 7.43 -3.66
C LEU A 39 -8.77 7.11 -4.49
N TYR A 40 -8.95 5.85 -4.90
CA TYR A 40 -10.15 5.43 -5.60
C TYR A 40 -11.41 5.73 -4.78
N PHE A 41 -11.46 5.30 -3.52
CA PHE A 41 -12.62 5.61 -2.68
C PHE A 41 -12.76 7.12 -2.43
N HIS A 42 -11.66 7.83 -2.14
CA HIS A 42 -11.69 9.25 -1.87
C HIS A 42 -12.32 10.06 -3.02
N PHE A 43 -11.95 9.78 -4.27
CA PHE A 43 -12.46 10.53 -5.42
C PHE A 43 -13.80 10.04 -5.97
N PHE A 44 -14.10 8.73 -5.86
CA PHE A 44 -15.27 8.15 -6.53
C PHE A 44 -16.46 7.87 -5.61
N THR A 45 -16.32 7.98 -4.28
CA THR A 45 -17.38 7.67 -3.31
C THR A 45 -18.70 8.40 -3.60
N GLU A 46 -18.65 9.69 -3.88
CA GLU A 46 -19.87 10.49 -4.15
C GLU A 46 -20.63 9.95 -5.37
N LYS A 47 -19.93 9.70 -6.47
CA LYS A 47 -20.54 9.13 -7.69
C LYS A 47 -21.07 7.73 -7.46
N MET A 48 -20.33 6.90 -6.73
CA MET A 48 -20.73 5.53 -6.41
C MET A 48 -22.03 5.49 -5.61
N ILE A 49 -22.20 6.38 -4.61
CA ILE A 49 -23.43 6.48 -3.81
C ILE A 49 -24.61 6.94 -4.66
N LEU A 50 -24.42 7.96 -5.50
CA LEU A 50 -25.48 8.47 -6.38
C LEU A 50 -25.98 7.40 -7.35
N ILE A 51 -25.06 6.69 -8.02
CA ILE A 51 -25.40 5.60 -8.94
C ILE A 51 -26.14 4.46 -8.21
N LEU A 52 -25.73 4.17 -6.97
CA LEU A 52 -26.38 3.14 -6.16
C LEU A 52 -27.82 3.52 -5.81
N ILE A 53 -28.06 4.76 -5.38
CA ILE A 53 -29.40 5.27 -5.06
C ILE A 53 -30.28 5.30 -6.31
N GLU A 54 -29.74 5.72 -7.45
CA GLU A 54 -30.45 5.73 -8.73
C GLU A 54 -30.88 4.32 -9.14
N SER A 55 -29.98 3.34 -9.01
CA SER A 55 -30.26 1.93 -9.32
C SER A 55 -31.37 1.34 -8.45
N ILE A 56 -31.35 1.65 -7.14
CA ILE A 56 -32.39 1.23 -6.20
C ILE A 56 -33.72 1.88 -6.56
N THR A 57 -33.72 3.19 -6.81
CA THR A 57 -34.94 3.93 -7.13
C THR A 57 -35.56 3.44 -8.44
N PHE A 58 -34.75 3.20 -9.47
CA PHE A 58 -35.18 2.60 -10.72
C PHE A 58 -35.85 1.23 -10.51
N THR A 59 -35.26 0.39 -9.64
CA THR A 59 -35.82 -0.93 -9.31
C THR A 59 -37.15 -0.83 -8.56
N LEU A 60 -37.32 0.19 -7.71
CA LEU A 60 -38.56 0.39 -6.95
C LEU A 60 -39.70 1.01 -7.79
N GLN A 61 -39.37 1.67 -8.88
CA GLN A 61 -40.33 2.28 -9.82
C GLN A 61 -40.73 1.35 -10.98
N LEU A 62 -40.06 0.21 -11.12
CA LEU A 62 -40.38 -0.86 -12.07
C LEU A 62 -41.44 -1.81 -11.50
#